data_AF-B0KD24-F1
#
_entry.id   AF-B0KD24-F1
#
_cell.length_a   1.000
_cell.length_b   1.000
_cell.length_c   1.000
_cell.angle_alpha   90.00
_cell.angle_beta   90.00
_cell.angle_gamma   90.00
#
_symmetry.space_group_name_H-M   'P 1'
#
loop_
_entity.id
_entity.type
_entity.pdbx_description
1 polymer ?
#
loop_
_entity_poly.entity_id
_entity_poly.type
_entity_poly.pdbx_seq_one_letter_code
_entity_poly.pdbx_strand_id
1 'polypeptide(L)'
;MNKDKIIEKNIREKLEKEMVSYGVDINVRCINGHVTLYGIVDNLSEKNHAQKIAESVEGVEKDVSLVNLVVQKLSRYDLSLPDLVITANNGTVTLSGYVNNLKEKELANEAAQSVNGVKKVINHIKIREKS
;
A
#
# COMPACT_ATOMS: atom_id res chain seq x y z
N MET A 1 -11.33 -19.77 -16.65
CA MET A 1 -9.95 -19.53 -16.15
C MET A 1 -10.07 -18.75 -14.85
N ASN A 2 -9.39 -19.16 -13.77
CA ASN A 2 -9.45 -18.45 -12.47
C ASN A 2 -8.83 -17.05 -12.65
N LYS A 3 -9.48 -15.98 -12.15
CA LYS A 3 -8.99 -14.59 -12.20
C LYS A 3 -7.53 -14.49 -11.72
N ASP A 4 -7.17 -15.21 -10.66
CA ASP A 4 -5.81 -15.20 -10.11
C ASP A 4 -4.79 -15.76 -11.09
N LYS A 5 -5.15 -16.79 -11.88
CA LYS A 5 -4.27 -17.33 -12.92
C LYS A 5 -4.04 -16.34 -14.06
N ILE A 6 -5.02 -15.48 -14.35
CA ILE A 6 -4.89 -14.41 -15.34
C ILE A 6 -3.93 -13.35 -14.81
N ILE A 7 -4.07 -12.96 -13.54
CA ILE A 7 -3.18 -12.01 -12.87
C ILE A 7 -1.73 -12.54 -12.86
N GLU A 8 -1.52 -13.78 -12.41
CA GLU A 8 -0.20 -14.43 -12.43
C GLU A 8 0.44 -14.41 -13.82
N LYS A 9 -0.34 -14.79 -14.85
CA LYS A 9 0.12 -14.81 -16.23
C LYS A 9 0.53 -13.41 -16.70
N ASN A 10 -0.33 -12.41 -16.50
CA ASN A 10 -0.08 -11.03 -16.93
C ASN A 10 1.16 -10.42 -16.25
N ILE A 11 1.38 -10.74 -14.97
CA ILE A 11 2.57 -10.28 -14.24
C ILE A 11 3.83 -10.95 -14.80
N ARG A 12 3.80 -12.27 -15.04
CA ARG A 12 4.94 -12.97 -15.65
C ARG A 12 5.32 -12.38 -17.02
N GLU A 13 4.34 -12.21 -17.90
CA GLU A 13 4.58 -11.66 -19.24
C GLU A 13 5.19 -10.25 -19.20
N LYS A 14 4.76 -9.39 -18.25
CA LYS A 14 5.37 -8.06 -18.06
C LYS A 14 6.78 -8.14 -17.48
N LEU A 15 7.01 -8.99 -16.47
CA LEU A 15 8.34 -9.17 -15.89
C LEU A 15 9.33 -9.65 -16.95
N GLU A 16 8.96 -10.63 -17.78
CA GLU A 16 9.78 -11.12 -18.90
C GLU A 16 10.11 -10.02 -19.92
N LYS A 17 9.16 -9.13 -20.19
CA LYS A 17 9.33 -8.04 -21.16
C LYS A 17 10.19 -6.89 -20.63
N GLU A 18 10.04 -6.54 -19.36
CA GLU A 18 10.59 -5.31 -18.77
C GLU A 18 11.88 -5.55 -17.96
N MET A 19 12.14 -6.80 -17.54
CA MET A 19 13.35 -7.19 -16.81
C MET A 19 14.26 -8.04 -17.70
N VAL A 20 15.10 -7.36 -18.50
CA VAL A 20 15.90 -7.96 -19.59
C VAL A 20 17.17 -8.69 -19.13
N SER A 21 17.28 -9.07 -17.85
CA SER A 21 18.44 -9.85 -17.35
C SER A 21 18.17 -11.35 -17.45
N TYR A 22 19.20 -12.12 -17.82
CA TYR A 22 19.13 -13.56 -18.08
C TYR A 22 18.77 -14.36 -16.80
N GLY A 23 17.49 -14.44 -16.50
CA GLY A 23 16.98 -15.23 -15.38
C GLY A 23 16.14 -14.40 -14.44
N VAL A 24 14.94 -14.01 -14.87
CA VAL A 24 13.91 -13.62 -13.91
C VAL A 24 13.53 -14.89 -13.14
N ASP A 25 14.27 -15.20 -12.07
CA ASP A 25 13.92 -16.24 -11.09
C ASP A 25 12.76 -15.79 -10.19
N ILE A 26 12.05 -14.74 -10.58
CA ILE A 26 10.90 -14.19 -9.88
C ILE A 26 9.68 -15.04 -10.23
N ASN A 27 9.31 -15.86 -9.27
CA ASN A 27 8.05 -16.58 -9.27
C ASN A 27 6.93 -15.65 -8.80
N VAL A 28 5.76 -15.83 -9.42
CA VAL A 28 4.54 -15.09 -9.12
C VAL A 28 3.48 -16.05 -8.64
N ARG A 29 2.85 -15.71 -7.51
CA ARG A 29 1.65 -16.38 -7.01
C ARG A 29 0.56 -15.35 -6.74
N CYS A 30 -0.67 -15.65 -7.12
CA CYS A 30 -1.83 -14.82 -6.84
C CYS A 30 -2.92 -15.63 -6.13
N ILE A 31 -3.50 -15.06 -5.07
CA ILE A 31 -4.65 -15.64 -4.36
C ILE A 31 -5.61 -14.50 -4.04
N ASN A 32 -6.82 -14.56 -4.58
CA ASN A 32 -7.87 -13.54 -4.43
C ASN A 32 -7.34 -12.12 -4.75
N GLY A 33 -6.62 -11.96 -5.86
CA GLY A 33 -6.04 -10.67 -6.25
C GLY A 33 -4.81 -10.22 -5.45
N HIS A 34 -4.45 -10.87 -4.32
CA HIS A 34 -3.20 -10.62 -3.62
C HIS A 34 -2.04 -11.33 -4.32
N VAL A 35 -0.99 -10.58 -4.67
CA VAL A 35 0.18 -11.09 -5.39
C VAL A 35 1.37 -11.23 -4.44
N THR A 36 2.06 -12.37 -4.54
CA THR A 36 3.37 -12.61 -3.93
C THR A 36 4.40 -12.82 -5.02
N LEU A 37 5.47 -12.01 -4.98
CA LEU A 37 6.68 -12.20 -5.79
C LEU A 37 7.78 -12.82 -4.91
N TYR A 38 8.46 -13.86 -5.41
CA TYR A 38 9.58 -14.48 -4.69
C TYR A 38 10.61 -15.01 -5.68
N GLY A 39 11.90 -14.91 -5.36
CA GLY A 39 12.97 -15.24 -6.29
C GLY A 39 14.28 -14.54 -5.97
N ILE A 40 15.20 -14.60 -6.92
CA ILE A 40 16.49 -13.91 -6.88
C ILE A 40 16.43 -12.70 -7.83
N VAL A 41 17.01 -11.59 -7.38
CA VAL A 41 17.28 -10.38 -8.17
C VAL A 41 18.66 -9.88 -7.79
N ASP A 42 19.33 -9.17 -8.68
CA ASP A 42 20.73 -8.79 -8.48
C ASP A 42 20.85 -7.59 -7.52
N ASN A 43 19.84 -6.73 -7.49
CA ASN A 43 19.89 -5.49 -6.71
C ASN A 43 18.50 -4.99 -6.28
N LEU A 44 18.52 -3.99 -5.39
CA LEU A 44 17.30 -3.36 -4.88
C LEU A 44 16.49 -2.65 -5.97
N SER A 45 17.14 -2.12 -7.01
CA SER A 45 16.44 -1.46 -8.12
C SER A 45 15.57 -2.45 -8.90
N GLU A 46 16.08 -3.65 -9.17
CA GLU A 46 15.31 -4.75 -9.77
C GLU A 46 14.17 -5.21 -8.88
N LYS A 47 14.40 -5.37 -7.57
CA LYS A 47 13.33 -5.70 -6.62
C LYS A 47 12.19 -4.68 -6.68
N ASN A 48 12.53 -3.39 -6.64
CA ASN A 48 11.55 -2.30 -6.68
C ASN A 48 10.85 -2.21 -8.05
N HIS A 49 11.58 -2.52 -9.13
CA HIS A 49 11.01 -2.56 -10.47
C HIS A 49 9.99 -3.71 -10.61
N ALA A 50 10.33 -4.92 -10.15
CA ALA A 50 9.43 -6.07 -10.13
C ALA A 50 8.15 -5.80 -9.34
N GLN A 51 8.26 -5.14 -8.19
CA GLN A 51 7.11 -4.69 -7.40
C GLN A 51 6.20 -3.74 -8.21
N LYS A 52 6.78 -2.69 -8.83
CA LYS A 52 6.01 -1.73 -9.63
C LYS A 52 5.31 -2.40 -10.82
N ILE A 53 5.97 -3.37 -11.46
CA ILE A 53 5.40 -4.15 -12.55
C ILE A 53 4.18 -4.93 -12.06
N ALA A 54 4.29 -5.66 -10.94
CA ALA A 54 3.17 -6.41 -10.37
C ALA A 54 2.02 -5.47 -9.97
N GLU A 55 2.30 -4.35 -9.30
CA GLU A 55 1.29 -3.34 -8.98
C GLU A 55 0.64 -2.73 -10.23
N SER A 56 1.28 -2.73 -11.39
CA SER A 56 0.70 -2.18 -12.62
C SER A 56 -0.33 -3.09 -13.30
N VAL A 57 -0.48 -4.35 -12.86
CA VAL A 57 -1.38 -5.32 -13.49
C VAL A 57 -2.81 -5.16 -12.95
N GLU A 58 -3.78 -5.13 -13.88
CA GLU A 58 -5.20 -5.05 -13.54
C GLU A 58 -5.67 -6.29 -12.76
N GLY A 59 -6.46 -6.08 -11.72
CA GLY A 59 -6.94 -7.13 -10.83
C GLY A 59 -6.02 -7.43 -9.64
N VAL A 60 -4.81 -6.87 -9.59
CA VAL A 60 -3.97 -6.91 -8.39
C VAL A 60 -4.59 -6.04 -7.31
N GLU A 61 -4.93 -6.64 -6.17
CA GLU A 61 -5.40 -5.91 -5.01
C GLU A 61 -4.27 -5.07 -4.45
N LYS A 62 -4.45 -3.74 -4.57
CA LYS A 62 -3.62 -2.76 -3.92
C LYS A 62 -4.31 -2.36 -2.63
N ASP A 63 -3.53 -2.14 -1.58
CA ASP A 63 -4.01 -1.48 -0.37
C ASP A 63 -4.33 0.02 -0.59
N VAL A 64 -4.34 0.50 -1.84
CA VAL A 64 -4.99 1.75 -2.25
C VAL A 64 -6.44 1.81 -1.74
N SER A 65 -7.15 0.68 -1.74
CA SER A 65 -8.49 0.58 -1.16
C SER A 65 -8.48 0.94 0.33
N LEU A 66 -7.48 0.47 1.07
CA LEU A 66 -7.32 0.76 2.49
C LEU A 66 -7.02 2.25 2.73
N VAL A 67 -6.13 2.85 1.93
CA VAL A 67 -5.84 4.29 2.00
C VAL A 67 -7.12 5.10 1.80
N ASN A 68 -7.90 4.80 0.76
CA ASN A 68 -9.14 5.53 0.46
C ASN A 68 -10.19 5.37 1.56
N LEU A 69 -10.33 4.18 2.15
CA LEU A 69 -11.23 3.93 3.27
C LEU A 69 -10.81 4.73 4.51
N VAL A 70 -9.51 4.79 4.79
CA VAL A 70 -8.97 5.61 5.89
C VAL A 70 -9.19 7.09 5.61
N VAL A 71 -8.92 7.58 4.40
CA VAL A 71 -9.20 8.98 4.02
C VAL A 71 -10.67 9.31 4.24
N GLN A 72 -11.60 8.52 3.68
CA GLN A 72 -13.04 8.74 3.86
C GLN A 72 -13.47 8.71 5.33
N LYS A 73 -12.88 7.81 6.12
CA LYS A 73 -13.17 7.72 7.56
C LYS A 73 -12.71 8.97 8.28
N LEU A 74 -11.52 9.47 7.95
CA LEU A 74 -10.93 10.67 8.52
C LEU A 74 -11.65 11.95 8.08
N SER A 75 -12.18 12.01 6.86
CA SER A 75 -13.00 13.15 6.38
C SER A 75 -14.29 13.38 7.17
N ARG A 76 -14.75 12.39 7.95
CA ARG A 76 -15.91 12.55 8.84
C ARG A 76 -15.56 13.28 10.13
N TYR A 77 -14.27 13.40 10.42
CA TYR A 77 -13.75 14.22 11.50
C TYR A 77 -13.24 15.50 10.85
N ASP A 78 -13.46 16.67 11.47
CA ASP A 78 -12.94 17.97 10.99
C ASP A 78 -11.41 18.07 11.17
N LEU A 79 -10.69 17.07 10.67
CA LEU A 79 -9.24 17.00 10.64
C LEU A 79 -8.73 17.76 9.41
N SER A 80 -7.63 18.50 9.57
CA SER A 80 -6.92 19.11 8.45
C SER A 80 -6.23 18.03 7.62
N LEU A 81 -6.98 17.40 6.71
CA LEU A 81 -6.45 16.44 5.75
C LEU A 81 -5.34 16.97 4.83
N PRO A 82 -5.29 18.26 4.43
CA PRO A 82 -4.22 18.77 3.57
C PRO A 82 -2.81 18.56 4.13
N ASP A 83 -2.70 18.46 5.45
CA ASP A 83 -1.42 18.30 6.15
C ASP A 83 -1.11 16.84 6.51
N LEU A 84 -2.01 15.91 6.15
CA LEU A 84 -1.90 14.49 6.49
C LEU A 84 -1.56 13.65 5.25
N VAL A 85 -0.48 12.90 5.35
CA VAL A 85 -0.08 11.88 4.38
C VAL A 85 -0.45 10.51 4.94
N ILE A 86 -1.22 9.74 4.16
CA ILE A 86 -1.71 8.41 4.53
C ILE A 86 -1.19 7.41 3.50
N THR A 87 -0.51 6.38 3.97
CA THR A 87 -0.08 5.25 3.14
C THR A 87 -0.54 3.94 3.76
N ALA A 88 -0.80 2.92 2.95
CA ALA A 88 -1.14 1.59 3.42
C ALA A 88 -0.33 0.53 2.68
N ASN A 89 0.17 -0.44 3.43
CA ASN A 89 0.91 -1.58 2.90
C ASN A 89 0.67 -2.82 3.77
N ASN A 90 0.16 -3.87 3.14
CA ASN A 90 -0.23 -5.14 3.74
C ASN A 90 -1.12 -4.99 5.00
N GLY A 91 -2.12 -4.12 4.92
CA GLY A 91 -3.01 -3.79 6.05
C GLY A 91 -2.34 -2.96 7.17
N THR A 92 -1.09 -2.52 7.00
CA THR A 92 -0.45 -1.54 7.90
C THR A 92 -0.65 -0.14 7.33
N VAL A 93 -1.32 0.73 8.09
CA VAL A 93 -1.53 2.13 7.73
C VAL A 93 -0.49 2.99 8.42
N THR A 94 0.18 3.87 7.67
CA THR A 94 1.04 4.90 8.23
C THR A 94 0.38 6.25 8.07
N LEU A 95 0.21 6.96 9.19
CA LEU A 95 -0.29 8.33 9.25
C LEU A 95 0.88 9.25 9.56
N SER A 96 1.14 10.24 8.71
CA SER A 96 2.19 11.24 8.92
C SER A 96 1.64 12.63 8.63
N GLY A 97 2.19 13.67 9.24
CA GLY A 97 1.71 15.03 9.03
C GLY A 97 1.57 15.84 10.30
N TYR A 98 0.74 16.87 10.24
CA TYR A 98 0.51 17.80 11.35
C TYR A 98 -0.96 17.95 11.70
N VAL A 99 -1.26 18.04 13.00
CA VAL A 99 -2.58 18.36 13.55
C VAL A 99 -2.47 19.47 14.58
N ASN A 100 -3.59 20.07 14.99
CA ASN A 100 -3.58 21.23 15.87
C ASN A 100 -3.51 20.88 17.36
N ASN A 101 -3.90 19.67 17.74
CA ASN A 101 -3.95 19.25 19.14
C ASN A 101 -3.84 17.72 19.29
N LEU A 102 -3.64 17.27 20.54
CA LEU A 102 -3.52 15.84 20.86
C LEU A 102 -4.79 15.05 20.52
N LYS A 103 -5.97 15.65 20.73
CA LYS A 103 -7.26 15.01 20.45
C LYS A 103 -7.40 14.66 18.97
N GLU A 104 -7.02 15.55 18.06
CA GLU A 104 -7.00 15.28 16.62
C GLU A 104 -6.03 14.15 16.25
N LYS A 105 -4.85 14.10 16.89
CA LYS A 105 -3.88 13.02 16.68
C LYS A 105 -4.43 11.66 17.11
N GLU A 106 -5.08 11.61 18.27
CA GLU A 106 -5.70 10.39 18.82
C GLU A 106 -6.88 9.94 17.97
N LEU A 107 -7.78 10.87 17.60
CA LEU A 107 -8.91 10.60 16.72
C LEU A 107 -8.46 10.05 15.37
N ALA A 108 -7.40 10.61 14.77
CA ALA A 108 -6.87 10.11 13.51
C ALA A 108 -6.37 8.65 13.63
N ASN A 109 -5.72 8.33 14.76
CA ASN A 109 -5.26 6.98 15.06
C ASN A 109 -6.43 5.99 15.17
N GLU A 110 -7.41 6.33 16.00
CA GLU A 110 -8.57 5.48 16.27
C GLU A 110 -9.43 5.28 15.02
N ALA A 111 -9.67 6.37 14.28
CA ALA A 111 -10.41 6.33 13.03
C ALA A 111 -9.75 5.39 12.02
N ALA A 112 -8.43 5.52 11.81
CA ALA A 112 -7.69 4.61 10.92
C ALA A 112 -7.75 3.17 11.43
N GLN A 113 -7.56 2.94 12.73
CA GLN A 113 -7.59 1.60 13.32
C GLN A 113 -8.96 0.92 13.19
N SER A 114 -10.05 1.70 13.15
CA SER A 114 -11.42 1.20 13.01
C SER A 114 -11.81 0.80 11.58
N VAL A 115 -10.97 1.07 10.58
CA VAL A 115 -11.23 0.70 9.19
C VAL A 115 -11.01 -0.81 9.01
N ASN A 116 -12.00 -1.49 8.44
CA ASN A 116 -11.89 -2.92 8.17
C ASN A 116 -10.74 -3.20 7.19
N GLY A 117 -9.91 -4.18 7.51
CA GLY A 117 -8.67 -4.50 6.79
C GLY A 117 -7.41 -3.84 7.38
N VAL A 118 -7.54 -2.87 8.28
CA VAL A 118 -6.41 -2.30 9.03
C VAL A 118 -6.00 -3.26 10.14
N LYS A 119 -4.80 -3.82 10.01
CA LYS A 119 -4.17 -4.71 10.99
C LYS A 119 -3.36 -3.92 12.01
N LYS A 120 -2.71 -2.83 11.57
CA LYS A 120 -1.84 -1.99 12.40
C LYS A 120 -1.86 -0.54 11.90
N VAL A 121 -1.81 0.41 12.84
CA VAL A 121 -1.58 1.82 12.55
C VAL A 121 -0.21 2.24 13.09
N ILE A 122 0.57 2.92 12.26
CA ILE A 122 1.81 3.61 12.62
C ILE A 122 1.52 5.10 12.59
N ASN A 123 1.48 5.74 13.76
CA ASN A 123 1.12 7.16 13.89
C ASN A 123 2.37 8.02 14.10
N HIS A 124 2.79 8.70 13.03
CA HIS A 124 3.88 9.69 13.01
C HIS A 124 3.35 11.13 12.94
N ILE A 125 2.07 11.35 13.25
CA ILE A 125 1.48 12.69 13.29
C ILE A 125 2.15 13.52 14.38
N LYS A 126 2.49 14.76 14.07
CA LYS A 126 3.01 15.76 15.01
C LYS A 126 1.95 16.79 15.34
N ILE A 127 1.99 17.33 16.56
CA ILE A 127 1.14 18.45 16.95
C ILE A 127 1.87 19.73 16.56
N ARG A 128 1.18 20.67 15.91
CA ARG A 128 1.73 21.99 15.63
C ARG A 128 1.97 22.69 16.96
N GLU A 129 3.22 23.08 17.22
CA GLU A 129 3.49 24.02 18.29
C GLU A 129 2.91 25.37 17.87
N LYS A 130 1.97 25.90 18.66
CA LYS A 130 1.58 27.31 18.54
C LYS A 130 2.75 28.12 19.08
N SER A 131 3.48 28.78 18.18
CA SER A 131 4.32 29.93 18.52
C SER A 131 3.45 31.14 18.88
#